data_AF-A0A453DDV1-F1
#
_entry.id   AF-A0A453DDV1-F1
#
_cell.length_a   1.000
_cell.length_b   1.000
_cell.length_c   1.000
_cell.angle_alpha   90.00
_cell.angle_beta   90.00
_cell.angle_gamma   90.00
#
_symmetry.space_group_name_H-M   'P 1'
#
loop_
_entity.id
_entity.type
_entity.pdbx_description
1 polymer ?
#
loop_
_entity_poly.entity_id
_entity_poly.type
_entity_poly.pdbx_seq_one_letter_code
_entity_poly.pdbx_strand_id
1 'polypeptide(L)'
;TIELSAQQLKRSVQATIFGAHVVVVDKSNPFEHGVRVVCSSLSQQHDTEDADESPSMELVLLDSKVARKRVVARGYLNLSRQVVSVKLSGKLKVLIQAYTPSGGIATQGHVFVMPKTCNTSEHACDLDGFKVEFTVAWSYLVEDEEHILMNGRVDPFASCPLHPSFALEGKPSSVSLLM
;
A
#
# COMPACT_ATOMS: atom_id res chain seq x y z
N THR A 1 -21.01 -4.73 -9.15
CA THR A 1 -21.37 -4.70 -7.72
C THR A 1 -20.22 -4.06 -6.99
N ILE A 2 -20.47 -3.00 -6.21
CA ILE A 2 -19.46 -2.44 -5.31
C ILE A 2 -19.56 -3.25 -4.02
N GLU A 3 -18.48 -3.92 -3.64
CA GLU A 3 -18.40 -4.65 -2.37
C GLU A 3 -17.90 -3.70 -1.29
N LEU A 4 -18.64 -3.62 -0.18
CA LEU A 4 -18.35 -2.72 0.93
C LEU A 4 -18.04 -3.57 2.15
N SER A 5 -16.76 -3.63 2.52
CA SER A 5 -16.27 -4.35 3.70
C SER A 5 -15.79 -3.35 4.75
N ALA A 6 -16.37 -3.40 5.96
CA ALA A 6 -15.87 -2.65 7.10
C ALA A 6 -14.89 -3.51 7.89
N GLN A 7 -13.68 -3.01 8.12
CA GLN A 7 -12.67 -3.65 8.97
C GLN A 7 -12.14 -2.64 9.98
N GLN A 8 -11.91 -3.10 11.21
CA GLN A 8 -11.26 -2.27 12.22
C GLN A 8 -9.76 -2.16 11.90
N LEU A 9 -9.31 -0.95 11.57
CA LEU A 9 -7.92 -0.67 11.25
C LEU A 9 -7.21 -0.14 12.49
N LYS A 10 -6.30 -0.94 13.06
CA LYS A 10 -5.38 -0.53 14.13
C LYS A 10 -3.95 -0.68 13.64
N ARG A 11 -3.13 0.37 13.81
CA ARG A 11 -1.71 0.38 13.42
C ARG A 11 -1.52 -0.15 11.99
N SER A 12 -2.27 0.40 11.05
CA SER A 12 -2.32 -0.04 9.65
C SER A 12 -1.75 1.01 8.70
N VAL A 13 -1.38 0.54 7.51
CA VAL A 13 -0.91 1.36 6.40
C VAL A 13 -1.68 1.01 5.13
N GLN A 14 -1.85 1.99 4.25
CA GLN A 14 -2.29 1.78 2.88
C GLN A 14 -1.12 1.33 2.03
N ALA A 15 -1.31 0.24 1.31
CA ALA A 15 -0.43 -0.20 0.24
C ALA A 15 -1.10 0.04 -1.11
N THR A 16 -0.42 0.79 -1.98
CA THR A 16 -0.82 0.97 -3.38
C THR A 16 0.25 0.36 -4.26
N ILE A 17 -0.10 -0.65 -5.05
CA ILE A 17 0.82 -1.31 -5.98
C ILE A 17 0.75 -0.61 -7.33
N PHE A 18 1.90 -0.24 -7.88
CA PHE A 18 2.02 0.42 -9.18
C PHE A 18 3.36 0.09 -9.85
N GLY A 19 3.54 0.57 -11.09
CA GLY A 19 4.81 0.41 -11.81
C GLY A 19 5.17 -1.05 -12.11
N ALA A 20 4.18 -1.94 -12.20
CA ALA A 20 4.41 -3.35 -12.47
C ALA A 20 4.95 -3.55 -13.90
N HIS A 21 6.26 -3.79 -14.00
CA HIS A 21 7.05 -3.92 -15.21
C HIS A 21 7.48 -5.37 -15.41
N VAL A 22 7.25 -5.90 -16.62
CA VAL A 22 7.67 -7.24 -17.04
C VAL A 22 9.08 -7.14 -17.61
N VAL A 23 10.05 -7.77 -16.94
CA VAL A 23 11.42 -7.86 -17.42
C VAL A 23 11.48 -8.94 -18.48
N VAL A 24 11.65 -8.53 -19.75
CA VAL A 24 11.70 -9.42 -20.90
C VAL A 24 13.14 -9.87 -21.11
N VAL A 25 13.43 -11.13 -20.80
CA VAL A 25 14.75 -11.74 -21.01
C VAL A 25 14.87 -12.37 -22.40
N ASP A 26 13.77 -12.94 -22.93
CA ASP A 26 13.68 -13.57 -24.26
C ASP A 26 12.42 -13.11 -25.03
N LYS A 27 12.23 -13.55 -26.28
CA LYS A 27 11.05 -13.19 -27.11
C LYS A 27 9.70 -13.73 -26.58
N SER A 28 9.70 -14.58 -25.57
CA SER A 28 8.47 -15.13 -24.99
C SER A 28 7.83 -14.17 -23.98
N ASN A 29 6.52 -14.01 -24.06
CA ASN A 29 5.74 -13.24 -23.09
C ASN A 29 4.95 -14.22 -22.20
N PRO A 30 5.18 -14.27 -20.88
CA PRO A 30 4.46 -15.18 -19.99
C PRO A 30 2.96 -14.86 -19.95
N PHE A 31 2.57 -13.65 -20.33
CA PHE A 31 1.19 -13.17 -20.30
C PHE A 31 0.53 -13.19 -21.68
N GLU A 32 0.99 -14.02 -22.61
CA GLU A 32 0.36 -14.19 -23.93
C GLU A 32 -1.12 -14.53 -23.79
N HIS A 33 -1.47 -15.40 -22.83
CA HIS A 33 -2.86 -15.80 -22.62
C HIS A 33 -3.60 -14.98 -21.54
N GLY A 34 -2.96 -13.93 -21.04
CA GLY A 34 -3.50 -13.06 -20.00
C GLY A 34 -2.78 -13.19 -18.65
N VAL A 35 -3.23 -12.38 -17.70
CA VAL A 35 -2.65 -12.27 -16.36
C VAL A 35 -3.73 -12.07 -15.31
N ARG A 36 -3.45 -12.54 -14.10
CA ARG A 36 -4.16 -12.16 -12.88
C ARG A 36 -3.16 -11.67 -11.85
N VAL A 37 -3.40 -10.48 -11.31
CA VAL A 37 -2.63 -9.88 -10.22
C VAL A 37 -3.55 -9.69 -9.04
N VAL A 38 -3.17 -10.29 -7.92
CA VAL A 38 -3.95 -10.36 -6.69
C VAL A 38 -3.08 -9.89 -5.54
N CYS A 39 -3.67 -9.15 -4.62
CA CYS A 39 -3.03 -8.86 -3.34
C CYS A 39 -3.91 -9.28 -2.17
N SER A 40 -3.28 -9.70 -1.08
CA SER A 40 -3.98 -10.01 0.17
C SER A 40 -3.16 -9.61 1.39
N SER A 41 -3.87 -9.13 2.41
CA SER A 41 -3.30 -8.74 3.69
C SER A 41 -3.30 -9.95 4.63
N LEU A 42 -2.15 -10.24 5.25
CA LEU A 42 -1.98 -11.34 6.19
C LEU A 42 -1.61 -10.76 7.55
N SER A 43 -2.38 -11.06 8.60
CA SER A 43 -1.97 -10.78 9.97
C SER A 43 -0.95 -11.84 10.43
N GLN A 44 0.06 -11.44 11.21
CA GLN A 44 0.75 -12.39 12.07
C GLN A 44 -0.20 -12.69 13.22
N GLN A 45 -0.81 -13.88 13.24
CA GLN A 45 -1.47 -14.37 14.44
C GLN A 45 -0.38 -14.56 15.50
N HIS A 46 -0.49 -13.83 16.61
CA HIS A 46 0.25 -14.13 17.83
C HIS A 46 -0.65 -15.05 18.65
N ASP A 47 -0.11 -16.19 19.09
CA ASP A 47 -0.80 -17.26 19.84
C ASP A 47 -1.63 -16.70 21.01
N THR A 48 -2.90 -16.36 20.75
CA THR A 48 -3.86 -15.97 21.79
C THR A 48 -5.22 -16.45 21.35
N GLU A 49 -5.94 -17.11 22.27
CA GLU A 49 -7.10 -17.97 22.03
C GLU A 49 -8.37 -17.25 21.52
N ASP A 50 -8.29 -15.95 21.23
CA ASP A 50 -9.35 -15.15 20.59
C ASP A 50 -8.91 -14.77 19.16
N ALA A 51 -8.72 -15.79 18.32
CA ALA A 51 -8.49 -15.59 16.90
C ALA A 51 -9.80 -15.14 16.23
N ASP A 52 -10.01 -13.82 16.15
CA ASP A 52 -10.79 -13.28 15.04
C ASP A 52 -9.99 -13.63 13.77
N GLU A 53 -10.34 -14.77 13.16
CA GLU A 53 -9.99 -15.14 11.80
C GLU A 53 -10.65 -14.12 10.87
N SER A 54 -10.19 -12.86 10.92
CA SER A 54 -10.67 -11.85 10.00
C SER A 54 -10.25 -12.33 8.60
N PRO A 55 -11.20 -12.51 7.66
CA PRO A 55 -10.87 -13.02 6.34
C PRO A 55 -9.83 -12.09 5.70
N SER A 56 -8.71 -12.67 5.26
CA SER A 56 -7.73 -11.93 4.46
C SER A 56 -8.42 -11.45 3.20
N MET A 57 -8.68 -10.14 3.09
CA MET A 57 -9.35 -9.58 1.93
C MET A 57 -8.44 -9.78 0.71
N GLU A 58 -8.88 -10.61 -0.23
CA GLU A 58 -8.22 -10.79 -1.52
C GLU A 58 -8.72 -9.71 -2.47
N LEU A 59 -7.80 -8.95 -3.03
CA LEU A 59 -8.10 -7.84 -3.90
C LEU A 59 -7.46 -8.09 -5.27
N VAL A 60 -8.29 -8.07 -6.31
CA VAL A 60 -7.86 -8.30 -7.68
C VAL A 60 -7.47 -6.96 -8.32
N LEU A 61 -6.18 -6.74 -8.51
CA LEU A 61 -5.65 -5.54 -9.15
C LEU A 61 -5.79 -5.58 -10.67
N LEU A 62 -5.71 -6.78 -11.24
CA LEU A 62 -5.84 -7.02 -12.67
C LEU A 62 -6.32 -8.46 -12.88
N ASP A 63 -7.33 -8.66 -13.70
CA ASP A 63 -7.70 -9.95 -14.25
C ASP A 63 -8.06 -9.71 -15.72
N SER A 64 -7.17 -10.15 -16.60
CA SER A 64 -7.35 -10.01 -18.04
C SER A 64 -7.05 -11.32 -18.74
N LYS A 65 -8.01 -11.77 -19.53
CA LYS A 65 -7.95 -12.96 -20.38
C LYS A 65 -7.94 -12.51 -21.85
N VAL A 66 -7.29 -13.28 -22.73
CA VAL A 66 -6.98 -12.99 -24.16
C VAL A 66 -8.05 -12.25 -24.96
N ALA A 67 -9.33 -12.42 -24.64
CA ALA A 67 -10.43 -11.77 -25.35
C ALA A 67 -10.44 -10.23 -25.25
N ARG A 68 -9.67 -9.59 -24.35
CA ARG A 68 -9.82 -8.16 -24.05
C ARG A 68 -8.47 -7.45 -23.84
N LYS A 69 -7.87 -6.95 -24.92
CA LYS A 69 -6.78 -5.93 -24.93
C LYS A 69 -5.38 -6.46 -24.59
N ARG A 70 -4.34 -5.81 -25.13
CA ARG A 70 -2.94 -6.07 -24.72
C ARG A 70 -2.80 -5.73 -23.23
N VAL A 71 -2.61 -6.77 -22.43
CA VAL A 71 -2.42 -6.72 -20.98
C VAL A 71 -1.13 -5.99 -20.60
N VAL A 72 -0.11 -6.14 -21.44
CA VAL A 72 1.19 -5.51 -21.32
C VAL A 72 1.25 -4.35 -22.32
N ALA A 73 1.37 -3.12 -21.82
CA ALA A 73 1.59 -1.93 -22.63
C ALA A 73 2.98 -1.38 -22.35
N ARG A 74 3.87 -1.39 -23.36
CA ARG A 74 5.28 -0.95 -23.23
C ARG A 74 6.03 -1.66 -22.10
N GLY A 75 5.75 -2.94 -21.86
CA GLY A 75 6.34 -3.72 -20.78
C GLY A 75 5.63 -3.61 -19.43
N TYR A 76 4.61 -2.75 -19.28
CA TYR A 76 3.91 -2.57 -18.01
C TYR A 76 2.53 -3.24 -17.97
N LEU A 77 2.20 -3.83 -16.83
CA LEU A 77 0.85 -4.29 -16.50
C LEU A 77 -0.02 -3.09 -16.12
N ASN A 78 -1.18 -2.97 -16.77
CA ASN A 78 -2.13 -1.90 -16.46
C ASN A 78 -3.00 -2.28 -15.25
N LEU A 79 -2.44 -2.12 -14.04
CA LEU A 79 -3.15 -2.40 -12.79
C LEU A 79 -4.26 -1.37 -12.55
N SER A 80 -5.40 -1.84 -12.05
CA SER A 80 -6.40 -0.94 -11.47
C SER A 80 -5.84 -0.29 -10.19
N ARG A 81 -6.15 0.99 -9.97
CA ARG A 81 -5.77 1.69 -8.75
C ARG A 81 -6.71 1.25 -7.62
N GLN A 82 -6.31 0.20 -6.93
CA GLN A 82 -6.95 -0.24 -5.69
C GLN A 82 -5.92 -0.21 -4.56
N VAL A 83 -6.42 0.05 -3.36
CA VAL A 83 -5.60 0.25 -2.17
C VAL A 83 -5.96 -0.84 -1.17
N VAL A 84 -4.96 -1.54 -0.64
CA VAL A 84 -5.15 -2.57 0.39
C VAL A 84 -4.62 -2.06 1.72
N SER A 85 -5.39 -2.29 2.79
CA SER A 85 -4.97 -1.96 4.15
C SER A 85 -4.18 -3.12 4.75
N VAL A 86 -3.02 -2.82 5.34
CA VAL A 86 -2.11 -3.83 5.90
C VAL A 86 -1.71 -3.41 7.30
N LYS A 87 -1.90 -4.31 8.29
CA LYS A 87 -1.40 -4.09 9.65
C LYS A 87 0.13 -4.01 9.61
N LEU A 88 0.75 -3.12 10.38
CA LEU A 88 2.21 -2.98 10.43
C LEU A 88 2.93 -4.26 10.90
N SER A 89 2.27 -5.06 11.75
CA SER A 89 2.76 -6.37 12.19
C SER A 89 2.52 -7.50 11.17
N GLY A 90 1.73 -7.23 10.13
CA GLY A 90 1.35 -8.19 9.11
C GLY A 90 2.32 -8.26 7.94
N LYS A 91 1.83 -8.84 6.83
CA LYS A 91 2.53 -8.93 5.54
C LYS A 91 1.52 -8.72 4.42
N LEU A 92 1.98 -8.12 3.33
CA LEU A 92 1.22 -8.04 2.09
C LEU A 92 1.69 -9.15 1.15
N LYS A 93 0.80 -10.08 0.78
CA LYS A 93 1.08 -11.05 -0.28
C LYS A 93 0.68 -10.44 -1.62
N VAL A 94 1.57 -10.50 -2.59
CA VAL A 94 1.27 -10.18 -4.00
C VAL A 94 1.45 -11.45 -4.81
N LEU A 95 0.39 -11.88 -5.48
CA LEU A 95 0.33 -13.07 -6.33
C LEU A 95 0.14 -12.64 -7.78
N ILE A 96 0.99 -13.13 -8.66
CA ILE A 96 0.92 -12.89 -10.10
C ILE A 96 0.77 -14.25 -10.78
N GLN A 97 -0.23 -14.37 -11.65
CA GLN A 97 -0.54 -15.62 -12.35
C GLN A 97 -0.64 -15.35 -13.84
N ALA A 98 -0.02 -16.21 -14.64
CA ALA A 98 -0.19 -16.26 -16.08
C ALA A 98 -1.23 -17.31 -16.45
N TYR A 99 -2.09 -16.99 -17.43
CA TYR A 99 -3.10 -17.93 -17.89
C TYR A 99 -2.57 -18.88 -18.99
N THR A 100 -3.21 -20.03 -19.15
CA THR A 100 -3.13 -20.90 -20.33
C THR A 100 -4.17 -20.48 -21.39
N PRO A 101 -4.10 -20.98 -22.64
CA PRO A 101 -5.16 -20.74 -23.63
C PRO A 101 -6.56 -21.18 -23.17
N SER A 102 -6.64 -22.22 -22.34
CA SER A 102 -7.88 -22.73 -21.76
C SER A 102 -8.39 -21.92 -20.56
N GLY A 103 -7.64 -20.89 -20.14
CA GLY A 103 -7.97 -20.05 -18.98
C GLY A 103 -7.59 -20.64 -17.62
N GLY A 104 -6.84 -21.75 -17.59
CA GLY A 104 -6.20 -22.28 -16.38
C GLY A 104 -4.93 -21.51 -16.03
N ILE A 105 -4.28 -21.83 -14.91
CA ILE A 105 -3.02 -21.18 -14.51
C ILE A 105 -1.84 -21.92 -15.16
N ALA A 106 -1.07 -21.22 -16.00
CA ALA A 106 0.12 -21.76 -16.65
C ALA A 106 1.32 -21.73 -15.69
N THR A 107 1.55 -20.56 -15.07
CA THR A 107 2.59 -20.34 -14.07
C THR A 107 2.14 -19.26 -13.10
N GLN A 108 2.74 -19.23 -11.92
CA GLN A 108 2.47 -18.22 -10.91
C GLN A 108 3.70 -17.96 -10.05
N GLY A 109 3.82 -16.72 -9.58
CA GLY A 109 4.81 -16.30 -8.60
C GLY A 109 4.15 -15.49 -7.50
N HIS A 110 4.75 -15.48 -6.32
CA HIS A 110 4.31 -14.59 -5.25
C HIS A 110 5.47 -14.03 -4.45
N VAL A 111 5.23 -12.90 -3.80
CA VAL A 111 6.16 -12.28 -2.86
C VAL A 111 5.42 -11.78 -1.63
N PHE A 112 6.07 -11.88 -0.48
CA PHE A 112 5.62 -11.26 0.76
C PHE A 112 6.35 -9.95 0.98
N VAL A 113 5.59 -8.88 1.08
CA VAL A 113 6.08 -7.53 1.25
C VAL A 113 5.83 -7.08 2.68
N MET A 114 6.90 -6.62 3.35
CA MET A 114 6.79 -6.05 4.69
C MET A 114 6.24 -4.62 4.63
N PRO A 115 5.22 -4.30 5.43
CA PRO A 115 4.66 -2.95 5.49
C PRO A 115 5.70 -1.90 5.89
N LYS A 116 5.62 -0.71 5.29
CA LYS A 116 6.34 0.48 5.74
C LYS A 116 5.36 1.56 6.15
N THR A 117 5.77 2.46 7.04
CA THR A 117 4.95 3.57 7.50
C THR A 117 4.76 4.65 6.42
N CYS A 118 5.75 4.83 5.55
CA CYS A 118 5.71 5.80 4.45
C CYS A 118 6.64 5.41 3.30
N ASN A 119 6.70 6.26 2.27
CA ASN A 119 7.56 6.14 1.08
C ASN A 119 7.19 4.96 0.19
N THR A 120 8.17 4.48 -0.59
CA THR A 120 8.00 3.36 -1.52
C THR A 120 8.89 2.17 -1.14
N SER A 121 8.53 1.00 -1.64
CA SER A 121 9.42 -0.17 -1.69
C SER A 121 9.30 -0.85 -3.05
N GLU A 122 10.44 -1.27 -3.58
CA GLU A 122 10.55 -1.97 -4.86
C GLU A 122 10.68 -3.47 -4.59
N HIS A 123 10.03 -4.27 -5.44
CA HIS A 123 9.98 -5.72 -5.31
C HIS A 123 10.06 -6.37 -6.68
N ALA A 124 10.46 -7.64 -6.68
CA ALA A 124 10.43 -8.49 -7.84
C ALA A 124 9.73 -9.80 -7.51
N CYS A 125 8.98 -10.31 -8.47
CA CYS A 125 8.33 -11.60 -8.42
C CYS A 125 8.88 -12.45 -9.58
N ASP A 126 9.35 -13.65 -9.26
CA ASP A 126 9.77 -14.64 -10.26
C ASP A 126 8.57 -15.52 -10.65
N LEU A 127 8.39 -15.71 -11.94
CA LEU A 127 7.37 -16.54 -12.57
C LEU A 127 8.05 -17.49 -13.55
N ASP A 128 8.72 -18.53 -13.05
CA ASP A 128 9.30 -19.61 -13.86
C ASP A 128 10.25 -19.07 -14.95
N GLY A 129 11.23 -18.26 -14.53
CA GLY A 129 12.22 -17.65 -15.41
C GLY A 129 11.82 -16.28 -15.97
N PHE A 130 10.60 -15.81 -15.72
CA PHE A 130 10.18 -14.44 -16.00
C PHE A 130 10.17 -13.60 -14.73
N LYS A 131 10.64 -12.36 -14.80
CA LYS A 131 10.67 -11.45 -13.64
C LYS A 131 9.69 -10.30 -13.83
N VAL A 132 8.86 -10.05 -12.83
CA VAL A 132 8.00 -8.86 -12.76
C VAL A 132 8.44 -7.98 -11.61
N GLU A 133 8.88 -6.77 -11.93
CA GLU A 133 9.27 -5.75 -10.96
C GLU A 133 8.10 -4.82 -10.69
N PHE A 134 7.89 -4.40 -9.45
CA PHE A 134 6.82 -3.49 -9.10
C PHE A 134 7.18 -2.64 -7.88
N THR A 135 6.43 -1.56 -7.68
CA THR A 135 6.61 -0.66 -6.55
C THR A 135 5.34 -0.66 -5.69
N VAL A 136 5.54 -0.60 -4.38
CA VAL A 136 4.48 -0.36 -3.41
C VAL A 136 4.69 1.00 -2.79
N ALA A 137 3.71 1.89 -2.92
CA ALA A 137 3.64 3.13 -2.14
C ALA A 137 2.91 2.86 -0.84
N TRP A 138 3.47 3.38 0.25
CA TRP A 138 2.99 3.26 1.60
C TRP A 138 2.52 4.60 2.12
N SER A 139 1.30 4.61 2.65
CA SER A 139 0.78 5.74 3.40
C SER A 139 0.32 5.26 4.75
N TYR A 140 0.79 5.91 5.80
CA TYR A 140 0.29 5.66 7.14
C TYR A 140 -1.20 6.01 7.21
N LEU A 141 -2.02 5.12 7.76
CA LEU A 141 -3.47 5.36 7.86
C LEU A 141 -3.86 5.90 9.23
N VAL A 142 -3.55 5.14 10.27
CA VAL A 142 -4.13 5.31 11.61
C VAL A 142 -3.07 4.99 12.65
N GLU A 143 -2.77 5.97 13.49
CA GLU A 143 -1.99 5.77 14.71
C GLU A 143 -2.85 5.07 15.76
N ASP A 144 -2.20 4.39 16.70
CA ASP A 144 -2.89 3.92 17.90
C ASP A 144 -3.47 5.13 18.65
N GLU A 145 -4.69 5.00 19.19
CA GLU A 145 -5.35 6.09 19.91
C GLU A 145 -4.47 6.61 21.06
N GLU A 146 -3.75 5.72 21.74
CA GLU A 146 -2.78 6.09 22.79
C GLU A 146 -1.63 6.93 22.24
N HIS A 147 -1.18 6.65 21.03
CA HIS A 147 -0.09 7.38 20.37
C HIS A 147 -0.54 8.78 19.94
N ILE A 148 -1.76 8.89 19.42
CA ILE A 148 -2.40 10.19 19.10
C ILE A 148 -2.56 11.04 20.37
N LEU A 149 -3.00 10.41 21.47
CA LEU A 149 -3.14 11.07 22.76
C LEU A 149 -1.80 11.60 23.29
N MET A 150 -0.72 10.84 23.09
CA MET A 150 0.61 11.19 23.59
C MET A 150 1.32 12.27 22.74
N ASN A 151 0.99 12.38 21.45
CA ASN A 151 1.63 13.30 20.50
C ASN A 151 0.89 14.63 20.28
N GLY A 152 -0.16 14.90 21.05
CA GLY A 152 -0.93 16.14 20.98
C GLY A 152 -2.22 15.97 20.19
N ARG A 153 -3.27 15.56 20.89
CA ARG A 153 -4.62 15.46 20.35
C ARG A 153 -5.13 16.85 19.95
N VAL A 154 -5.42 17.04 18.67
CA VAL A 154 -6.24 18.18 18.20
C VAL A 154 -7.69 17.72 18.27
N ASP A 155 -8.50 18.40 19.09
CA ASP A 155 -9.94 18.19 19.09
C ASP A 155 -10.50 18.68 17.75
N PRO A 156 -11.06 17.79 16.89
CA PRO A 156 -11.57 18.18 15.58
C PRO A 156 -12.80 19.09 15.68
N PHE A 157 -13.40 19.21 16.86
CA PHE A 157 -14.51 20.11 17.16
C PHE A 157 -14.07 21.37 17.94
N ALA A 158 -12.78 21.50 18.27
CA ALA A 158 -12.29 22.73 18.87
C ALA A 158 -12.40 23.88 17.86
N SER A 159 -12.84 25.03 18.37
CA SER A 159 -12.90 26.27 17.59
C SER A 159 -11.49 26.63 17.11
N CYS A 160 -11.32 26.88 15.81
CA CYS A 160 -10.05 27.40 15.29
C CYS A 160 -9.74 28.73 16.01
N PRO A 161 -8.55 28.92 16.61
CA PRO A 161 -8.20 30.19 17.22
C PRO A 161 -8.24 31.27 16.16
N LEU A 162 -9.15 32.24 16.34
CA LEU A 162 -9.21 33.42 15.50
C LEU A 162 -7.99 34.29 15.82
N HIS A 163 -7.01 34.20 14.93
CA HIS A 163 -5.83 35.05 14.81
C HIS A 163 -4.69 34.81 15.82
N PRO A 164 -3.42 34.70 15.37
CA PRO A 164 -2.27 34.80 16.26
C PRO A 164 -2.14 36.25 16.74
N SER A 165 -2.16 36.46 18.05
CA SER A 165 -1.75 37.71 18.68
C SER A 165 -0.21 37.75 18.76
N PHE A 166 0.41 38.46 17.84
CA PHE A 166 1.81 38.87 18.02
C PHE A 166 1.85 39.95 19.09
N ALA A 167 2.22 39.58 20.32
CA ALA A 167 2.54 40.55 21.36
C ALA A 167 3.88 41.22 20.99
N LEU A 168 3.82 42.45 20.49
CA LEU A 168 4.97 43.34 20.41
C LEU A 168 5.24 43.88 21.82
N GLU A 169 6.18 43.26 22.54
CA GLU A 169 6.68 43.79 23.80
C GLU A 169 7.64 44.96 23.51
N GLY A 170 7.24 46.16 23.92
CA GLY A 170 7.95 47.41 23.65
C GLY A 170 9.25 47.56 24.45
N LYS A 171 10.31 48.02 23.77
CA LYS A 171 11.42 48.76 24.40
C LYS A 171 10.89 50.13 24.86
N PRO A 172 11.39 50.71 25.97
CA PRO A 172 12.70 51.37 25.92
C PRO A 172 13.48 51.35 27.25
N SER A 173 14.81 51.55 27.19
CA SER A 173 15.56 52.38 28.15
C SER A 173 17.01 52.56 27.71
N SER A 174 17.41 53.83 27.71
CA SER A 174 18.75 54.37 27.47
C SER A 174 19.76 53.87 28.51
N VAL A 175 20.99 53.57 28.08
CA VAL A 175 22.16 53.54 28.98
C VAL A 175 23.24 54.40 28.35
N SER A 176 23.52 55.53 29.00
CA SER A 176 24.64 56.42 28.73
C SER A 176 25.96 55.71 28.99
N LEU A 177 26.91 55.76 28.04
CA LEU A 177 28.31 55.45 28.32
C LEU A 177 29.06 56.77 28.53
N LEU A 178 29.64 56.92 29.73
CA LEU A 178 30.58 57.98 30.08
C LEU A 178 31.82 57.28 30.63
N MET A 179 32.81 57.09 29.76
CA MET A 179 34.27 57.16 29.95
C MET A 179 34.97 56.58 28.72
#